data_AF-A0A925SGC8-F1
#
_entry.id   AF-A0A925SGC8-F1
#
_cell.length_a   1.000
_cell.length_b   1.000
_cell.length_c   1.000
_cell.angle_alpha   90.00
_cell.angle_beta   90.00
_cell.angle_gamma   90.00
#
_symmetry.space_group_name_H-M   'P 1'
#
loop_
_entity.id
_entity.type
_entity.pdbx_description
1 polymer ?
#
loop_
_entity_poly.entity_id
_entity_poly.type
_entity_poly.pdbx_seq_one_letter_code
_entity_poly.pdbx_strand_id
1 'polypeptide(L)'
;MSLYAFALVGIAATLLLVIGLASDLRSFDRTSGGYEPPYKGYTGTPTDWNTMDTTTAGMSYRGRILNVLIDCTTGMITFQWFKLEIPFREFSPRALVVHKPREACAGRGFEPRF
;
A
#
# COMPACT_ATOMS: atom_id res chain seq x y z
N MET A 1 21.57 -25.74 22.76
CA MET A 1 20.47 -24.76 22.58
C MET A 1 19.16 -25.51 22.74
N SER A 2 18.29 -25.15 23.69
CA SER A 2 17.10 -25.95 24.04
C SER A 2 15.92 -25.69 23.09
N LEU A 3 14.99 -26.63 22.99
CA LEU A 3 13.74 -26.50 22.22
C LEU A 3 12.97 -25.21 22.56
N TYR A 4 12.94 -24.84 23.84
CA TYR A 4 12.29 -23.62 24.31
C TYR A 4 12.94 -22.34 23.77
N ALA A 5 14.27 -22.31 23.60
CA ALA A 5 14.94 -21.17 23.01
C ALA A 5 14.55 -21.00 21.54
N PHE A 6 14.50 -22.09 20.77
CA PHE A 6 14.03 -22.06 19.38
C PHE A 6 12.55 -21.66 19.27
N ALA A 7 11.70 -22.17 20.17
CA ALA A 7 10.29 -21.80 20.21
C ALA A 7 10.09 -20.30 20.49
N LEU A 8 10.83 -19.72 21.45
CA LEU A 8 10.78 -18.29 21.74
C LEU A 8 11.22 -17.44 20.55
N VAL A 9 12.28 -17.83 19.86
CA VAL A 9 12.74 -17.16 18.63
C VAL A 9 11.65 -17.23 17.55
N GLY A 10 11.03 -18.39 17.36
CA GLY A 10 9.94 -18.56 16.39
C GLY A 10 8.71 -17.69 16.70
N ILE A 11 8.31 -17.63 17.97
CA ILE A 11 7.20 -16.78 18.42
C ILE A 11 7.53 -15.30 18.19
N ALA A 12 8.72 -14.85 18.61
CA ALA A 12 9.14 -13.47 18.44
C ALA A 12 9.21 -13.07 16.95
N ALA A 13 9.77 -13.93 16.10
CA ALA A 13 9.84 -13.70 14.65
C ALA A 13 8.44 -13.59 14.02
N THR A 14 7.51 -14.47 14.41
CA THR A 14 6.13 -14.45 13.91
C THR A 14 5.41 -13.17 14.34
N LEU A 15 5.56 -12.76 15.59
CA LEU A 15 4.98 -11.51 16.09
C LEU A 15 5.54 -10.29 15.35
N LEU A 16 6.85 -10.22 15.15
CA LEU A 16 7.49 -9.13 14.42
C LEU A 16 7.00 -9.06 12.97
N LEU A 17 6.85 -10.22 12.31
CA LEU A 17 6.32 -10.27 10.94
C LEU A 17 4.88 -9.73 10.87
N VAL A 18 4.00 -10.16 11.78
CA VAL A 18 2.61 -9.70 11.83
C VAL A 18 2.52 -8.20 12.13
N ILE A 19 3.32 -7.72 13.09
CA ILE A 19 3.37 -6.29 13.44
C ILE A 19 3.89 -5.46 12.25
N GLY A 20 4.95 -5.92 11.58
CA GLY A 20 5.51 -5.25 10.41
C GLY A 20 4.49 -5.16 9.28
N LEU A 21 3.81 -6.27 8.97
CA LEU A 21 2.76 -6.31 7.95
C LEU A 21 1.59 -5.37 8.26
N ALA A 22 1.08 -5.41 9.51
CA ALA A 22 0.01 -4.53 9.94
C ALA A 22 0.42 -3.05 9.90
N SER A 23 1.69 -2.75 10.23
CA SER A 23 2.23 -1.41 10.16
C SER A 23 2.31 -0.89 8.72
N ASP A 24 2.73 -1.73 7.77
CA ASP A 24 2.80 -1.34 6.36
C ASP A 24 1.42 -1.04 5.78
N LEU A 25 0.44 -1.92 6.01
CA LEU A 25 -0.94 -1.74 5.53
C LEU A 25 -1.57 -0.44 6.06
N ARG A 26 -1.40 -0.16 7.36
CA ARG A 26 -1.89 1.08 7.97
C ARG A 26 -1.11 2.31 7.52
N SER A 27 0.17 2.17 7.17
CA SER A 27 0.97 3.31 6.74
C SER A 27 0.63 3.74 5.32
N PHE A 28 0.26 2.79 4.46
CA PHE A 28 -0.16 3.03 3.08
C PHE A 28 -1.53 3.72 2.99
N ASP A 29 -2.54 3.23 3.73
CA ASP A 29 -3.85 3.87 3.86
C ASP A 29 -4.18 4.17 5.32
N ARG A 30 -4.18 5.46 5.65
CA ARG A 30 -4.49 5.98 6.99
C ARG A 30 -5.91 6.53 7.11
N THR A 31 -6.73 6.35 6.08
CA THR A 31 -8.08 6.89 6.05
C THR A 31 -9.11 5.86 6.52
N SER A 32 -10.17 6.35 7.17
CA SER A 32 -11.31 5.53 7.60
C SER A 32 -12.62 6.29 7.40
N GLY A 33 -13.72 5.57 7.20
CA GLY A 33 -15.02 6.17 6.92
C GLY A 33 -15.16 6.69 5.48
N GLY A 34 -16.35 7.23 5.17
CA GLY A 34 -16.70 7.66 3.81
C GLY A 34 -16.72 6.50 2.83
N TYR A 35 -17.27 5.35 3.22
CA TYR A 35 -17.29 4.12 2.40
C TYR A 35 -18.34 4.15 1.29
N GLU A 36 -19.35 5.02 1.40
CA GLU A 36 -20.43 5.17 0.42
C GLU A 36 -20.34 6.53 -0.29
N PRO A 37 -20.80 6.63 -1.55
CA PRO A 37 -20.94 7.90 -2.25
C PRO A 37 -21.71 8.93 -1.40
N PRO A 38 -21.31 10.21 -1.39
CA PRO A 38 -20.26 10.85 -2.20
C PRO A 38 -18.83 10.72 -1.63
N TYR A 39 -18.56 9.71 -0.80
CA TYR A 39 -17.27 9.43 -0.14
C TYR A 39 -16.76 10.58 0.73
N LYS A 40 -17.69 11.30 1.38
CA LYS A 40 -17.42 12.40 2.32
C LYS A 40 -17.33 11.91 3.76
N GLY A 41 -16.83 12.76 4.65
CA GLY A 41 -16.76 12.48 6.09
C GLY A 41 -15.74 11.39 6.47
N TYR A 42 -14.79 11.09 5.58
CA TYR A 42 -13.64 10.27 5.97
C TYR A 42 -12.76 11.03 6.96
N THR A 43 -12.09 10.28 7.82
CA THR A 43 -11.10 10.79 8.78
C THR A 43 -9.72 10.23 8.46
N GLY A 44 -8.68 10.87 8.97
CA GLY A 44 -7.29 10.49 8.72
C GLY A 44 -6.67 11.27 7.56
N THR A 45 -5.48 10.85 7.14
CA THR A 45 -4.69 11.57 6.13
C THR A 45 -4.72 10.79 4.81
N PRO A 46 -5.11 11.41 3.69
CA PRO A 46 -4.94 10.80 2.38
C PRO A 46 -3.49 10.40 2.12
N THR A 47 -3.28 9.37 1.29
CA THR A 47 -1.96 8.91 0.87
C THR A 47 -1.09 10.05 0.37
N ASP A 48 0.10 10.18 0.97
CA ASP A 48 1.12 11.11 0.49
C ASP A 48 1.89 10.46 -0.66
N TRP A 49 1.58 10.88 -1.88
CA TRP A 49 2.21 10.33 -3.07
C TRP A 49 3.66 10.76 -3.24
N ASN A 50 4.07 11.88 -2.66
CA ASN A 50 5.40 12.45 -2.84
C ASN A 50 6.49 11.58 -2.21
N THR A 51 6.15 10.77 -1.22
CA THR A 51 7.09 9.85 -0.56
C THR A 51 7.31 8.55 -1.33
N MET A 52 6.63 8.35 -2.47
CA MET A 52 6.78 7.15 -3.28
C MET A 52 7.87 7.31 -4.35
N ASP A 53 8.59 6.22 -4.62
CA ASP A 53 9.54 6.15 -5.72
C ASP A 53 8.78 6.15 -7.06
N THR A 54 9.32 6.82 -8.07
CA THR A 54 8.83 6.67 -9.46
C THR A 54 9.47 5.46 -10.09
N THR A 55 8.68 4.61 -10.75
CA THR A 55 9.13 3.43 -11.49
C THR A 55 8.85 3.58 -12.97
N THR A 56 9.22 2.59 -13.78
CA THR A 56 8.91 2.60 -15.22
C THR A 56 7.40 2.49 -15.51
N ALA A 57 6.66 1.77 -14.67
CA ALA A 57 5.22 1.55 -14.84
C ALA A 57 4.34 2.51 -14.03
N GLY A 58 4.91 3.19 -13.02
CA GLY A 58 4.15 4.09 -12.16
C GLY A 58 4.90 4.48 -10.89
N MET A 59 4.39 4.02 -9.74
CA MET A 59 4.88 4.42 -8.41
C MET A 59 5.10 3.22 -7.50
N SER A 60 6.03 3.34 -6.55
CA SER A 60 6.25 2.32 -5.53
C SER A 60 6.31 2.93 -4.14
N TYR A 61 5.46 2.44 -3.25
CA TYR A 61 5.58 2.66 -1.81
C TYR A 61 6.48 1.59 -1.19
N ARG A 62 7.47 2.03 -0.41
CA ARG A 62 8.43 1.15 0.29
C ARG A 62 7.98 0.92 1.73
N GLY A 63 7.45 -0.27 2.00
CA GLY A 63 7.17 -0.72 3.37
C GLY A 63 8.33 -1.48 3.99
N ARG A 64 8.14 -1.95 5.23
CA ARG A 64 9.14 -2.72 5.97
C ARG A 64 9.17 -4.18 5.53
N ILE A 65 8.00 -4.75 5.27
CA ILE A 65 7.76 -6.14 4.87
C ILE A 65 7.22 -6.18 3.43
N LEU A 66 6.26 -5.31 3.11
CA LEU A 66 5.63 -5.25 1.79
C LEU A 66 5.91 -3.92 1.09
N ASN A 67 6.29 -4.00 -0.18
CA ASN A 67 6.16 -2.85 -1.06
C ASN A 67 4.77 -2.87 -1.71
N VAL A 68 4.27 -1.69 -2.04
CA VAL A 68 3.07 -1.54 -2.86
C VAL A 68 3.49 -0.95 -4.19
N LEU A 69 3.27 -1.69 -5.26
CA LEU A 69 3.53 -1.25 -6.63
C LEU A 69 2.22 -0.78 -7.24
N ILE A 70 2.27 0.36 -7.90
CA ILE A 70 1.12 0.98 -8.54
C ILE A 70 1.47 1.16 -10.01
N ASP A 71 0.71 0.47 -10.86
CA ASP A 71 0.73 0.73 -12.29
C ASP A 71 -0.09 2.00 -12.57
N CYS A 72 0.58 3.05 -13.02
CA CYS A 72 -0.05 4.34 -13.24
C CYS A 72 -0.89 4.41 -14.51
N THR A 73 -0.89 3.38 -15.36
CA THR A 73 -1.71 3.33 -16.57
C THR A 73 -3.04 2.64 -16.28
N THR A 74 -3.00 1.51 -15.58
CA THR A 74 -4.15 0.64 -15.29
C THR A 74 -4.73 0.82 -13.89
N GLY A 75 -4.01 1.49 -12.99
CA GLY A 75 -4.43 1.65 -11.60
C GLY A 75 -4.30 0.38 -10.77
N MET A 76 -3.65 -0.65 -11.31
CA MET A 76 -3.42 -1.91 -10.62
C MET A 76 -2.51 -1.72 -9.41
N ILE A 77 -2.98 -2.16 -8.25
CA ILE A 77 -2.19 -2.27 -7.03
C ILE A 77 -1.67 -3.70 -6.90
N THR A 78 -0.36 -3.84 -6.75
CA THR A 78 0.33 -5.11 -6.58
C THR A 78 1.14 -5.08 -5.29
N PHE A 79 0.99 -6.10 -4.45
CA PHE A 79 1.85 -6.27 -3.28
C PHE A 79 3.12 -7.02 -3.67
N GLN A 80 4.27 -6.49 -3.26
CA GLN A 80 5.55 -7.13 -3.50
C GLN A 80 6.20 -7.53 -2.18
N TRP A 81 6.46 -8.83 -2.02
CA TRP A 81 7.13 -9.43 -0.86
C TRP A 81 8.37 -10.20 -1.34
N PHE A 82 9.58 -9.80 -0.94
CA PHE A 82 10.82 -10.44 -1.41
C PHE A 82 10.90 -10.65 -2.94
N LYS A 83 10.51 -9.63 -3.72
CA LYS A 83 10.41 -9.66 -5.20
C LYS A 83 9.30 -10.57 -5.77
N LEU A 84 8.57 -11.31 -4.94
CA LEU A 84 7.34 -11.96 -5.36
C LEU A 84 6.25 -10.89 -5.48
N GLU A 85 5.66 -10.78 -6.66
CA GLU A 85 4.60 -9.83 -6.96
C GLU A 85 3.26 -10.54 -7.01
N ILE A 86 2.34 -10.11 -6.14
CA ILE A 86 1.00 -10.66 -5.99
C ILE A 86 0.02 -9.54 -6.38
N PRO A 87 -0.61 -9.62 -7.57
CA PRO A 87 -1.64 -8.67 -7.96
C PRO A 87 -2.77 -8.68 -6.94
N PHE A 88 -3.22 -7.50 -6.52
CA PHE A 88 -4.28 -7.38 -5.52
C PHE A 88 -5.60 -6.94 -6.15
N ARG A 89 -5.71 -5.64 -6.50
CA ARG A 89 -6.89 -5.04 -7.13
C ARG A 89 -6.59 -3.63 -7.64
N GLU A 90 -7.43 -3.14 -8.53
CA GLU A 90 -7.41 -1.74 -8.93
C GLU A 90 -7.90 -0.82 -7.79
N PHE A 91 -7.67 0.49 -7.93
CA PHE A 91 -8.20 1.47 -6.99
C PHE A 91 -9.72 1.39 -6.88
N SER A 92 -10.23 1.38 -5.64
CA SER A 92 -11.66 1.51 -5.42
C SER A 92 -12.16 2.92 -5.79
N PRO A 93 -13.45 3.11 -6.12
CA PRO A 93 -14.00 4.44 -6.39
C PRO A 93 -13.76 5.45 -5.25
N ARG A 94 -13.84 4.99 -4.00
CA ARG A 94 -13.48 5.79 -2.82
C ARG A 94 -12.01 6.22 -2.89
N ALA A 95 -11.09 5.30 -3.16
CA ALA A 95 -9.67 5.61 -3.23
C ALA A 95 -9.37 6.61 -4.36
N LEU A 96 -10.07 6.51 -5.50
CA LEU A 96 -9.95 7.47 -6.60
C LEU A 96 -10.32 8.90 -6.16
N VAL A 97 -11.41 9.04 -5.41
CA VAL A 97 -11.90 10.35 -4.94
C VAL A 97 -11.08 10.90 -3.77
N VAL A 98 -10.77 10.05 -2.80
CA VAL A 98 -10.12 10.47 -1.54
C VAL A 98 -8.62 10.67 -1.72
N HIS A 99 -7.94 9.73 -2.39
CA HIS A 99 -6.50 9.77 -2.53
C HIS A 99 -6.04 10.38 -3.84
N LYS A 100 -6.91 10.53 -4.85
CA LYS A 100 -6.55 11.17 -6.14
C LYS A 100 -5.31 10.57 -6.82
N PRO A 101 -5.19 9.23 -6.94
CA PRO A 101 -4.02 8.58 -7.56
C PRO A 101 -3.81 8.99 -9.03
N ARG A 102 -4.89 9.30 -9.76
CA ARG A 102 -4.80 9.79 -11.15
C ARG A 102 -4.02 11.10 -11.24
N GLU A 103 -4.29 12.04 -10.33
CA GLU A 103 -3.59 13.34 -10.29
C GLU A 103 -2.12 13.14 -9.94
N ALA A 104 -1.82 12.24 -9.01
CA ALA A 104 -0.45 11.90 -8.63
C ALA A 104 0.35 11.25 -9.77
N CYS A 105 -0.25 10.29 -10.49
CA CYS A 105 0.36 9.66 -11.66
C CYS A 105 0.57 10.68 -12.80
N ALA A 106 -0.44 11.50 -13.10
CA ALA A 106 -0.32 12.55 -14.12
C ALA A 106 0.79 13.56 -13.77
N GLY A 107 0.90 13.94 -12.49
CA GLY A 107 1.97 14.82 -12.00
C GLY A 107 3.38 14.24 -12.15
N ARG A 108 3.50 12.92 -12.36
CA ARG A 108 4.77 12.22 -12.64
C ARG A 108 4.97 11.90 -14.13
N GLY A 109 4.12 12.40 -15.01
CA GLY A 109 4.24 12.24 -16.46
C GLY A 109 3.60 10.96 -17.02
N PHE A 110 2.78 10.25 -16.24
CA PHE A 110 2.01 9.11 -16.74
C PHE A 110 0.66 9.54 -17.30
N GLU A 111 0.06 8.69 -18.14
CA GLU A 111 -1.30 8.86 -18.68
C GLU A 111 -2.26 7.83 -18.05
N PRO A 112 -2.85 8.11 -16.86
CA PRO A 112 -3.75 7.18 -16.19
C PRO A 112 -5.05 6.98 -16.97
N ARG A 113 -5.46 5.71 -17.17
CA ARG A 113 -6.65 5.30 -17.94
C ARG A 113 -7.73 4.58 -17.12
N PHE A 114 -7.46 4.38 -15.84
CA PHE A 114 -8.36 3.79 -14.85
C PHE A 114 -9.17 4.86 -14.15
#